data_AF-A0A948QKW3-F1
#
_entry.id   AF-A0A948QKW3-F1
#
_cell.length_a   1.000
_cell.length_b   1.000
_cell.length_c   1.000
_cell.angle_alpha   90.00
_cell.angle_beta   90.00
_cell.angle_gamma   90.00
#
_symmetry.space_group_name_H-M   'P 1'
#
loop_
_entity.id
_entity.type
_entity.pdbx_description
1 polymer ?
#
loop_
_entity_poly.entity_id
_entity_poly.type
_entity_poly.pdbx_seq_one_letter_code
_entity_poly.pdbx_strand_id
1 'polypeptide(L)'
;MKRVARVFLAVFAISSAVPGNCLSVQDLYSAMNLINEGKYSEAVALLESSPDSPERDLSLGIAFLHLGRYGDAEKWLNRVIEVLPGSLPARYSLAMLYENRKDFKKAIKQWDKVLSLTDSDALRDLALKHIKTLERMKE
;
A
#
# COMPACT_ATOMS: atom_id res chain seq x y z
N MET A 1 11.26 -31.23 31.25
CA MET A 1 12.08 -30.02 31.51
C MET A 1 13.53 -30.30 31.14
N LYS A 2 14.05 -29.65 30.09
CA LYS A 2 15.46 -29.27 29.86
C LYS A 2 15.51 -28.56 28.49
N ARG A 3 15.54 -27.22 28.54
CA ARG A 3 15.91 -26.36 27.42
C ARG A 3 17.42 -26.50 27.21
N VAL A 4 17.88 -26.70 25.99
CA VAL A 4 19.26 -26.37 25.62
C VAL A 4 19.22 -25.71 24.23
N ALA A 5 19.69 -24.47 24.22
CA ALA A 5 19.82 -23.62 23.06
C ALA A 5 20.83 -24.18 22.05
N ARG A 6 20.56 -23.99 20.75
CA ARG A 6 21.59 -23.97 19.71
C ARG A 6 21.35 -22.77 18.81
N VAL A 7 22.07 -21.70 19.12
CA VAL A 7 22.37 -20.58 18.22
C VAL A 7 23.72 -20.91 17.56
N PHE A 8 23.92 -20.38 16.34
CA PHE A 8 25.14 -20.31 15.53
C PHE A 8 25.52 -21.52 14.67
N LEU A 9 25.31 -21.39 13.34
CA LEU A 9 26.32 -20.97 12.36
C LEU A 9 25.92 -21.42 10.94
N ALA A 10 25.81 -20.47 10.01
CA ALA A 10 26.39 -20.55 8.67
C ALA A 10 26.13 -19.24 7.93
N VAL A 11 27.06 -18.30 8.10
CA VAL A 11 27.39 -17.33 7.06
C VAL A 11 27.93 -18.14 5.88
N PHE A 12 27.29 -18.09 4.71
CA PHE A 12 27.93 -18.20 3.39
C PHE A 12 26.87 -18.13 2.29
N ALA A 13 26.55 -16.90 1.87
CA ALA A 13 26.37 -16.53 0.48
C ALA A 13 26.39 -15.00 0.41
N ILE A 14 27.58 -14.41 0.42
CA ILE A 14 27.77 -13.14 -0.28
C ILE A 14 27.64 -13.51 -1.75
N SER A 15 26.40 -13.62 -2.24
CA SER A 15 26.15 -13.73 -3.67
C SER A 15 26.51 -12.39 -4.26
N SER A 16 27.64 -12.40 -4.94
CA SER A 16 28.13 -11.41 -5.88
C SER A 16 27.02 -10.60 -6.55
N ALA A 17 27.15 -9.28 -6.44
CA ALA A 17 26.44 -8.25 -7.18
C ALA A 17 24.92 -8.18 -6.93
N VAL A 18 24.49 -7.12 -6.25
CA VAL A 18 23.13 -6.58 -6.44
C VAL A 18 23.25 -5.47 -7.50
N PRO A 19 23.17 -5.76 -8.82
CA PRO A 19 22.89 -4.72 -9.80
C PRO A 19 21.39 -4.40 -9.74
N GLY A 20 20.92 -3.92 -8.59
CA GLY A 20 19.49 -3.82 -8.28
C GLY A 20 18.96 -2.41 -8.07
N ASN A 21 19.82 -1.38 -8.10
CA ASN A 21 19.43 -0.06 -7.61
C ASN A 21 19.00 0.96 -8.70
N CYS A 22 19.16 0.64 -10.00
CA CYS A 22 18.76 1.54 -11.09
C CYS A 22 17.49 1.05 -11.81
N LEU A 23 17.42 -0.25 -12.12
CA LEU A 23 16.27 -0.85 -12.83
C LEU A 23 14.99 -0.82 -11.98
N SER A 24 15.09 -1.10 -10.67
CA SER A 24 13.94 -1.07 -9.75
C SER A 24 13.33 0.33 -9.61
N VAL A 25 14.16 1.37 -9.50
CA VAL A 25 13.72 2.76 -9.35
C VAL A 25 13.09 3.27 -10.65
N GLN A 26 13.65 2.88 -11.81
CA GLN A 26 13.11 3.27 -13.11
C GLN A 26 11.75 2.62 -13.39
N ASP A 27 11.57 1.35 -13.05
CA ASP A 27 10.28 0.67 -13.19
C ASP A 27 9.21 1.30 -12.31
N LEU A 28 9.55 1.64 -11.06
CA LEU A 28 8.64 2.34 -10.14
C LEU A 28 8.23 3.72 -10.67
N TYR A 29 9.19 4.51 -11.15
CA TYR A 29 8.90 5.82 -11.74
C TYR A 29 8.01 5.71 -12.97
N SER A 30 8.31 4.74 -13.84
CA SER A 30 7.55 4.49 -15.06
C SER A 30 6.12 4.02 -14.73
N ALA A 31 5.97 3.14 -13.74
CA ALA A 31 4.67 2.70 -13.27
C ALA A 31 3.86 3.85 -12.65
N MET A 32 4.48 4.75 -11.90
CA MET A 32 3.79 5.94 -11.37
C MET A 32 3.30 6.86 -12.49
N ASN A 33 4.10 7.05 -13.55
CA ASN A 33 3.65 7.82 -14.72
C ASN A 33 2.46 7.15 -15.41
N LEU A 34 2.51 5.82 -15.61
CA LEU A 34 1.39 5.07 -16.15
C LEU A 34 0.13 5.19 -15.29
N ILE A 35 0.26 5.14 -13.96
CA ILE A 35 -0.86 5.37 -13.03
C ILE A 35 -1.43 6.79 -13.20
N ASN A 36 -0.58 7.81 -13.29
CA ASN A 36 -1.02 9.20 -13.50
C ASN A 36 -1.71 9.40 -14.86
N GLU A 37 -1.29 8.65 -15.88
CA GLU A 37 -1.94 8.62 -17.20
C GLU A 37 -3.22 7.76 -17.23
N GLY A 38 -3.56 7.09 -16.14
CA GLY A 38 -4.72 6.18 -16.07
C GLY A 38 -4.49 4.81 -16.71
N LYS A 39 -3.26 4.49 -17.12
CA LYS A 39 -2.85 3.21 -17.72
C LYS A 39 -2.55 2.15 -16.65
N TYR A 40 -3.55 1.87 -15.81
CA TYR A 40 -3.36 1.03 -14.64
C TYR A 40 -2.98 -0.42 -14.97
N SER A 41 -3.53 -0.99 -16.05
CA SER A 41 -3.20 -2.36 -16.48
C SER A 41 -1.74 -2.50 -16.92
N GLU A 42 -1.21 -1.49 -17.63
CA GLU A 42 0.20 -1.45 -18.04
C GLU A 42 1.11 -1.28 -16.82
N ALA A 43 0.71 -0.42 -15.87
CA ALA A 43 1.44 -0.24 -14.62
C ALA A 43 1.52 -1.56 -13.83
N VAL A 44 0.42 -2.31 -13.74
CA VAL A 44 0.41 -3.63 -13.08
C VAL A 44 1.35 -4.61 -13.77
N ALA A 45 1.27 -4.73 -15.10
CA ALA A 45 2.11 -5.65 -15.86
C ALA A 45 3.61 -5.35 -15.67
N LEU A 46 3.98 -4.06 -15.63
CA LEU A 46 5.34 -3.65 -15.33
C LEU A 46 5.76 -4.05 -13.91
N LEU A 47 4.96 -3.69 -12.91
CA LEU A 47 5.25 -3.91 -11.48
C LEU A 47 5.23 -5.39 -11.06
N GLU A 48 4.55 -6.27 -11.79
CA GLU A 48 4.60 -7.72 -11.55
C GLU A 48 5.99 -8.33 -11.79
N SER A 49 6.78 -7.70 -12.67
CA SER A 49 8.16 -8.12 -12.97
C SER A 49 9.21 -7.38 -12.13
N SER A 50 8.82 -6.30 -11.46
CA SER A 50 9.72 -5.49 -10.63
C SER A 50 10.03 -6.15 -9.28
N PRO A 51 11.23 -5.89 -8.70
CA PRO A 51 11.57 -6.40 -7.38
C PRO A 51 10.57 -5.98 -6.29
N ASP A 52 10.37 -6.87 -5.30
CA ASP A 52 9.52 -6.61 -4.14
C ASP A 52 10.02 -5.41 -3.33
N SER A 53 9.15 -4.42 -3.14
CA SER A 53 9.37 -3.29 -2.23
C SER A 53 8.02 -2.73 -1.74
N PRO A 54 7.99 -2.00 -0.59
CA PRO A 54 6.77 -1.34 -0.13
C PRO A 54 6.20 -0.33 -1.14
N GLU A 55 7.06 0.36 -1.88
CA GLU A 55 6.67 1.30 -2.93
C GLU A 55 6.04 0.58 -4.12
N ARG A 56 6.62 -0.55 -4.54
CA ARG A 56 6.07 -1.43 -5.58
C ARG A 56 4.69 -1.94 -5.19
N ASP A 57 4.55 -2.42 -3.96
CA ASP A 57 3.29 -2.94 -3.44
C ASP A 57 2.23 -1.84 -3.30
N LEU A 58 2.62 -0.63 -2.89
CA LEU A 58 1.74 0.54 -2.85
C LEU A 58 1.23 0.89 -4.26
N SER A 59 2.12 0.98 -5.25
CA SER A 59 1.75 1.30 -6.63
C SER A 59 0.81 0.24 -7.23
N LEU A 60 1.04 -1.05 -6.96
CA LEU A 60 0.09 -2.10 -7.35
C LEU A 60 -1.25 -1.95 -6.66
N GLY A 61 -1.25 -1.68 -5.35
CA GLY A 61 -2.46 -1.43 -4.59
C GLY A 61 -3.31 -0.31 -5.20
N ILE A 62 -2.66 0.80 -5.57
CA ILE A 62 -3.30 1.95 -6.24
C ILE A 62 -3.81 1.55 -7.62
N ALA A 63 -2.99 0.90 -8.45
CA ALA A 63 -3.39 0.51 -9.79
C ALA A 63 -4.58 -0.45 -9.78
N PHE A 64 -4.57 -1.47 -8.91
CA PHE A 64 -5.70 -2.39 -8.75
C PHE A 64 -6.96 -1.72 -8.22
N LEU A 65 -6.82 -0.72 -7.34
CA LEU A 65 -7.95 0.07 -6.85
C LEU A 65 -8.66 0.76 -8.02
N HIS A 66 -7.90 1.41 -8.90
CA HIS A 66 -8.47 2.09 -10.06
C HIS A 66 -9.01 1.13 -11.14
N LEU A 67 -8.49 -0.09 -11.20
CA LEU A 67 -9.06 -1.16 -12.03
C LEU A 67 -10.34 -1.78 -11.45
N GLY A 68 -10.78 -1.36 -10.27
CA GLY A 68 -11.93 -1.97 -9.57
C GLY A 68 -11.64 -3.38 -9.03
N ARG A 69 -10.38 -3.84 -9.11
CA ARG A 69 -9.93 -5.13 -8.58
C ARG A 69 -9.65 -5.00 -7.08
N TYR A 70 -10.72 -4.76 -6.32
CA TYR A 70 -10.58 -4.37 -4.93
C TYR A 70 -9.97 -5.46 -4.02
N GLY A 71 -10.14 -6.75 -4.35
CA GLY A 71 -9.50 -7.83 -3.59
C GLY A 71 -7.98 -7.80 -3.69
N ASP A 72 -7.46 -7.58 -4.90
CA ASP A 72 -6.01 -7.45 -5.13
C ASP A 72 -5.47 -6.16 -4.52
N ALA A 73 -6.20 -5.06 -4.67
CA ALA A 73 -5.83 -3.79 -4.06
C ALA A 73 -5.73 -3.90 -2.52
N GLU A 74 -6.72 -4.52 -1.87
CA GLU A 74 -6.72 -4.73 -0.42
C GLU A 74 -5.53 -5.60 0.01
N LYS A 75 -5.22 -6.67 -0.74
CA LYS A 75 -4.06 -7.53 -0.49
C LYS A 75 -2.75 -6.74 -0.51
N TRP A 76 -2.47 -6.00 -1.59
CA TRP A 76 -1.19 -5.29 -1.73
C TRP A 76 -1.07 -4.12 -0.75
N LEU A 77 -2.13 -3.35 -0.54
CA LEU A 77 -2.11 -2.25 0.44
C LEU A 77 -1.96 -2.76 1.87
N ASN A 78 -2.53 -3.93 2.21
CA ASN A 78 -2.32 -4.54 3.52
C ASN A 78 -0.86 -4.96 3.75
N ARG A 79 -0.19 -5.50 2.73
CA ARG A 79 1.24 -5.82 2.81
C ARG A 79 2.09 -4.56 3.09
N VAL A 80 1.72 -3.41 2.51
CA VAL A 80 2.38 -2.14 2.81
C VAL A 80 2.22 -1.73 4.27
N ILE A 81 1.01 -1.81 4.84
CA ILE A 81 0.79 -1.41 6.25
C ILE A 81 1.35 -2.43 7.26
N GLU A 82 1.62 -3.67 6.85
CA GLU A 82 2.33 -4.65 7.67
C GLU A 82 3.80 -4.24 7.86
N VAL A 83 4.44 -3.76 6.79
CA VAL A 83 5.84 -3.31 6.81
C VAL A 83 5.96 -1.87 7.31
N LEU A 84 5.06 -1.00 6.88
CA LEU A 84 5.01 0.43 7.18
C LEU A 84 3.65 0.83 7.77
N PRO A 85 3.40 0.56 9.07
CA PRO A 85 2.11 0.86 9.71
C PRO A 85 1.70 2.33 9.66
N GLY A 86 2.66 3.24 9.49
CA GLY A 86 2.46 4.68 9.36
C GLY A 86 2.24 5.19 7.92
N SER A 87 2.16 4.30 6.92
CA SER A 87 2.00 4.72 5.52
C SER A 87 0.64 5.40 5.28
N LEU A 88 0.65 6.74 5.29
CA LEU A 88 -0.52 7.57 4.96
C LEU A 88 -1.08 7.24 3.57
N PRO A 89 -0.26 7.09 2.50
CA PRO A 89 -0.76 6.71 1.18
C PRO A 89 -1.50 5.37 1.19
N ALA A 90 -0.95 4.35 1.84
CA ALA A 90 -1.60 3.03 1.88
C ALA A 90 -2.94 3.06 2.62
N ARG A 91 -3.00 3.79 3.75
CA ARG A 91 -4.23 3.96 4.53
C ARG A 91 -5.29 4.76 3.79
N TYR A 92 -4.88 5.83 3.12
CA TYR A 92 -5.75 6.60 2.23
C TYR A 92 -6.34 5.72 1.12
N SER A 93 -5.49 4.96 0.41
CA SER A 93 -5.93 4.06 -0.65
C SER A 93 -6.86 2.96 -0.14
N LEU A 94 -6.62 2.41 1.05
CA LEU A 94 -7.55 1.46 1.68
C LEU A 94 -8.88 2.12 2.04
N ALA A 95 -8.87 3.36 2.53
CA ALA A 95 -10.09 4.09 2.83
C ALA A 95 -10.95 4.26 1.56
N MET A 96 -10.34 4.76 0.48
CA MET A 96 -10.98 4.90 -0.83
C MET A 96 -11.48 3.57 -1.39
N LEU A 97 -10.70 2.49 -1.24
CA LEU A 97 -11.10 1.15 -1.62
C LEU A 97 -12.39 0.72 -0.92
N TYR A 98 -12.45 0.88 0.39
CA TYR A 98 -13.62 0.47 1.16
C TYR A 98 -14.83 1.36 0.88
N GLU A 99 -14.65 2.66 0.61
CA GLU A 99 -15.72 3.52 0.12
C GLU A 99 -16.30 3.03 -1.20
N ASN A 100 -15.45 2.72 -2.17
CA ASN A 100 -15.86 2.21 -3.48
C ASN A 100 -16.57 0.85 -3.39
N ARG A 101 -16.20 0.03 -2.41
CA ARG A 101 -16.89 -1.24 -2.08
C ARG A 101 -18.15 -1.07 -1.23
N LYS A 102 -18.46 0.16 -0.80
CA LYS A 102 -19.53 0.47 0.16
C LYS A 102 -19.37 -0.20 1.53
N ASP A 103 -18.15 -0.62 1.89
CA ASP A 103 -17.82 -1.08 3.24
C ASP A 103 -17.47 0.14 4.11
N PHE A 104 -18.49 0.95 4.39
CA PHE A 104 -18.32 2.24 5.06
C PHE A 104 -17.70 2.11 6.45
N LYS A 105 -17.95 0.99 7.15
CA LYS A 105 -17.35 0.72 8.46
C LYS A 105 -15.83 0.57 8.37
N LYS A 106 -15.32 -0.19 7.39
CA LYS A 106 -13.88 -0.31 7.18
C LYS A 106 -13.27 0.98 6.64
N ALA A 107 -13.98 1.69 5.76
CA ALA A 107 -13.53 2.99 5.25
C ALA A 107 -13.28 4.00 6.38
N ILE A 108 -14.27 4.19 7.26
CA ILE A 108 -14.16 5.08 8.43
C ILE A 108 -12.95 4.70 9.29
N LYS A 109 -12.76 3.41 9.57
CA LYS A 109 -11.60 2.94 10.36
C LYS A 109 -10.26 3.33 9.74
N GLN A 110 -10.15 3.33 8.41
CA GLN A 110 -8.90 3.74 7.75
C GLN A 110 -8.74 5.27 7.76
N TRP A 111 -9.83 6.02 7.58
CA TRP A 111 -9.79 7.48 7.73
C TRP A 111 -9.43 7.93 9.14
N ASP A 112 -9.93 7.26 10.18
CA ASP A 112 -9.53 7.51 11.56
C ASP A 112 -8.02 7.31 11.74
N LYS A 113 -7.45 6.30 11.06
CA LYS A 113 -6.00 6.08 11.08
C LYS A 113 -5.24 7.17 10.33
N VAL A 114 -5.73 7.62 9.18
CA VAL A 114 -5.16 8.79 8.48
C VAL A 114 -5.18 10.01 9.38
N LEU A 115 -6.31 10.30 10.02
CA LEU A 115 -6.49 11.41 10.97
C LEU A 115 -5.51 11.35 12.14
N SER A 116 -5.27 10.15 12.69
CA SER A 116 -4.36 9.95 13.82
C SER A 116 -2.86 10.05 13.47
N LEU A 117 -2.52 9.92 12.18
CA LEU A 117 -1.13 9.87 11.70
C LEU A 117 -0.69 11.13 10.96
N THR A 118 -1.63 11.98 10.56
CA THR A 118 -1.34 13.18 9.78
C THR A 118 -1.15 14.42 10.65
N ASP A 119 -0.08 15.16 10.39
CA ASP A 119 0.13 16.52 10.90
C ASP A 119 -0.44 17.58 9.94
N SER A 120 -0.78 17.20 8.70
CA SER A 120 -1.34 18.10 7.70
C SER A 120 -2.81 18.41 7.97
N ASP A 121 -3.12 19.71 8.11
CA ASP A 121 -4.50 20.21 8.24
C ASP A 121 -5.36 19.83 7.03
N ALA A 122 -4.81 19.90 5.82
CA ALA A 122 -5.54 19.54 4.60
C ALA A 122 -5.99 18.07 4.59
N LEU A 123 -5.10 17.14 4.97
CA LEU A 123 -5.45 15.71 5.09
C LEU A 123 -6.41 15.45 6.24
N ARG A 124 -6.28 16.20 7.34
CA ARG A 124 -7.19 16.14 8.49
C ARG A 124 -8.62 16.53 8.10
N ASP A 125 -8.77 17.68 7.45
CA ASP A 125 -10.07 18.18 6.99
C ASP A 125 -10.69 17.25 5.96
N LEU A 126 -9.88 16.69 5.06
CA LEU A 126 -10.32 15.68 4.10
C LEU A 126 -10.85 14.42 4.81
N ALA A 127 -10.08 13.85 5.74
CA ALA A 127 -10.49 12.67 6.49
C ALA A 127 -11.80 12.90 7.26
N LEU A 128 -11.92 14.05 7.95
CA LEU A 128 -13.13 14.41 8.69
C LEU A 128 -14.36 14.55 7.77
N LYS A 129 -14.18 15.14 6.59
CA LYS A 129 -15.25 15.26 5.59
C LYS A 129 -15.74 13.90 5.12
N HIS A 130 -14.82 12.99 4.81
CA HIS A 130 -15.17 11.62 4.41
C HIS A 130 -15.87 10.89 5.56
N ILE A 131 -15.30 10.86 6.77
CA ILE A 131 -15.91 10.21 7.94
C ILE A 131 -17.34 10.71 8.17
N LYS A 132 -17.56 12.03 8.20
CA LYS A 132 -18.90 12.61 8.39
C LYS A 132 -19.90 12.18 7.32
N THR A 133 -19.44 12.03 6.08
CA THR A 133 -20.29 11.59 4.96
C THR A 133 -20.63 10.10 5.11
N LEU A 134 -19.63 9.27 5.39
CA LEU A 134 -19.78 7.83 5.53
C LEU A 134 -20.60 7.42 6.75
N GLU A 135 -20.49 8.16 7.86
CA GLU A 135 -21.32 8.00 9.06
C GLU A 135 -22.82 8.15 8.75
N ARG A 136 -23.19 8.99 7.78
CA ARG A 136 -24.58 9.15 7.32
C ARG A 136 -25.03 8.08 6.33
N MET A 137 -24.07 7.40 5.69
CA MET A 137 -24.33 6.38 4.66
C MET A 137 -24.32 4.96 5.22
N LYS A 138 -23.77 4.76 6.43
CA LYS A 138 -23.74 3.44 7.10
C LYS A 138 -25.04 3.10 7.84
N GLU A 139 -25.92 4.08 7.99
CA GLU A 139 -27.30 3.95 8.51
C GLU A 139 -28.23 3.43 7.41
#